data_AF-A0A258VR05-F1
#
_entry.id   AF-A0A258VR05-F1
#
_cell.length_a   1.000
_cell.length_b   1.000
_cell.length_c   1.000
_cell.angle_alpha   90.00
_cell.angle_beta   90.00
_cell.angle_gamma   90.00
#
_symmetry.space_group_name_H-M   'P 1'
#
loop_
_entity.id
_entity.type
_entity.pdbx_description
1 polymer ?
#
loop_
_entity_poly.entity_id
_entity_poly.type
_entity_poly.pdbx_seq_one_letter_code
_entity_poly.pdbx_strand_id
1 'polypeptide(L)'
;MPKPPDNRKPKRNSTEEKLRATPFTGVDALDSEEKAIRHSVWRRFTESKVAEELLTKPEFTHVVEELKAGLSCSMNGGTKDAIYKISSEGRGMKLEVNKKFADSLGEHQVRFFQGVVQAGIEGYGSLYMQVKGLLSRPSVDPKEFEAATGTIKKKH
;
A
#
# COMPACT_ATOMS: atom_id res chain seq x y z
N MET A 1 -55.88 -41.12 -3.73
CA MET A 1 -55.33 -39.98 -2.97
C MET A 1 -53.83 -39.94 -3.18
N PRO A 2 -53.22 -38.81 -3.60
CA PRO A 2 -51.77 -38.70 -3.75
C PRO A 2 -51.10 -38.64 -2.36
N LYS A 3 -50.00 -39.38 -2.17
CA LYS A 3 -49.22 -39.33 -0.92
C LYS A 3 -48.58 -37.93 -0.75
N PRO A 4 -48.56 -37.37 0.48
CA PRO A 4 -47.86 -36.12 0.74
C PRO A 4 -46.35 -36.30 0.56
N PRO A 5 -45.63 -35.25 0.11
CA PRO A 5 -44.19 -35.31 -0.08
C PRO A 5 -43.49 -35.59 1.26
N ASP A 6 -42.60 -36.58 1.25
CA ASP A 6 -41.78 -36.96 2.40
C ASP A 6 -40.66 -35.94 2.62
N ASN A 7 -40.82 -35.11 3.66
CA ASN A 7 -39.83 -34.09 4.07
C ASN A 7 -38.64 -34.66 4.86
N ARG A 8 -38.45 -35.99 4.95
CA ARG A 8 -37.42 -36.63 5.80
C ARG A 8 -36.00 -36.67 5.23
N LYS A 9 -35.71 -35.92 4.17
CA LYS A 9 -34.32 -35.60 3.80
C LYS A 9 -34.20 -34.09 3.65
N PRO A 10 -33.59 -33.37 4.62
CA PRO A 10 -33.23 -31.99 4.36
C PRO A 10 -32.29 -32.00 3.16
N LYS A 11 -32.62 -31.26 2.10
CA LYS A 11 -31.69 -31.00 1.01
C LYS A 11 -30.44 -30.41 1.68
N ARG A 12 -29.34 -31.18 1.75
CA ARG A 12 -28.06 -30.68 2.26
C ARG A 12 -27.72 -29.43 1.47
N ASN A 13 -27.79 -28.28 2.13
CA ASN A 13 -27.58 -27.01 1.49
C ASN A 13 -26.08 -26.92 1.18
N SER A 14 -25.71 -27.06 -0.10
CA SER A 14 -24.29 -27.08 -0.52
C SER A 14 -23.50 -25.86 -0.02
N THR A 15 -24.21 -24.78 0.30
CA THR A 15 -23.69 -23.54 0.89
C THR A 15 -23.23 -23.74 2.34
N GLU A 16 -23.96 -24.50 3.17
CA GLU A 16 -23.54 -24.81 4.55
C GLU A 16 -22.28 -25.69 4.60
N GLU A 17 -22.13 -26.60 3.64
CA GLU A 17 -20.98 -27.50 3.57
C GLU A 17 -19.70 -26.75 3.14
N LYS A 18 -19.83 -25.75 2.26
CA LYS A 18 -18.72 -24.84 1.90
C LYS A 18 -18.35 -23.88 3.03
N LEU A 19 -19.32 -23.44 3.84
CA LEU A 19 -19.08 -22.56 4.99
C LEU A 19 -18.28 -23.23 6.11
N ARG A 20 -18.44 -24.56 6.31
CA ARG A 20 -17.64 -25.31 7.31
C ARG A 20 -16.13 -25.28 7.05
N ALA A 21 -15.70 -25.02 5.81
CA ALA A 21 -14.30 -24.89 5.44
C ALA A 21 -13.77 -23.45 5.56
N THR A 22 -14.59 -22.52 6.04
CA THR A 22 -14.26 -21.09 6.17
C THR A 22 -14.38 -20.62 7.61
N PRO A 23 -13.66 -19.55 8.02
CA PRO A 23 -13.72 -19.04 9.39
C PRO A 23 -15.02 -18.28 9.72
N PHE A 24 -16.03 -18.29 8.85
CA PHE A 24 -17.27 -17.52 9.01
C PHE A 24 -18.34 -18.34 9.74
N THR A 25 -19.04 -17.70 10.67
CA THR A 25 -20.08 -18.31 11.52
C THR A 25 -21.38 -18.62 10.76
N GLY A 26 -21.58 -18.07 9.56
CA GLY A 26 -22.75 -18.30 8.71
C GLY A 26 -22.69 -17.55 7.38
N VAL A 27 -23.69 -17.76 6.52
CA VAL A 27 -23.82 -17.09 5.19
C VAL A 27 -23.86 -15.58 5.36
N ASP A 28 -24.64 -15.08 6.32
CA ASP A 28 -24.79 -13.63 6.53
C ASP A 28 -23.47 -12.95 6.91
N ALA A 29 -22.61 -13.63 7.67
CA ALA A 29 -21.28 -13.14 8.05
C ALA A 29 -20.32 -13.13 6.85
N LEU A 30 -20.39 -14.15 5.99
CA LEU A 30 -19.65 -14.17 4.73
C LEU A 30 -20.09 -13.03 3.80
N ASP A 31 -21.39 -12.86 3.63
CA ASP A 31 -21.97 -11.82 2.76
C ASP A 31 -21.65 -10.40 3.28
N SER A 32 -21.67 -10.20 4.60
CA SER A 32 -21.29 -8.92 5.21
C SER A 32 -19.82 -8.60 4.98
N GLU A 33 -18.93 -9.58 5.14
CA GLU A 33 -17.50 -9.39 4.94
C GLU A 33 -17.19 -9.14 3.46
N GLU A 34 -17.83 -9.89 2.56
CA GLU A 34 -17.69 -9.69 1.12
C GLU A 34 -18.15 -8.29 0.70
N LYS A 35 -19.28 -7.82 1.24
CA LYS A 35 -19.78 -6.46 1.00
C LYS A 35 -18.82 -5.40 1.56
N ALA A 36 -18.25 -5.63 2.74
CA ALA A 36 -17.26 -4.74 3.35
C ALA A 36 -15.98 -4.65 2.49
N ILE A 37 -15.48 -5.79 2.01
CA ILE A 37 -14.33 -5.85 1.09
C ILE A 37 -14.66 -5.11 -0.20
N ARG A 38 -15.79 -5.40 -0.85
CA ARG A 38 -16.21 -4.71 -2.08
C ARG A 38 -16.28 -3.20 -1.91
N HIS A 39 -16.87 -2.73 -0.82
CA HIS A 39 -16.97 -1.31 -0.52
C HIS A 39 -15.60 -0.67 -0.27
N SER A 40 -14.73 -1.35 0.48
CA SER A 40 -13.34 -0.91 0.72
C SER A 40 -12.55 -0.79 -0.58
N VAL A 41 -12.64 -1.79 -1.45
CA VAL A 41 -11.99 -1.81 -2.76
C VAL A 41 -12.51 -0.68 -3.66
N TRP A 42 -13.83 -0.49 -3.71
CA TRP A 42 -14.45 0.59 -4.48
C TRP A 42 -13.99 1.98 -4.01
N ARG A 43 -13.92 2.19 -2.69
CA ARG A 43 -13.40 3.44 -2.11
C ARG A 43 -11.96 3.68 -2.55
N ARG A 44 -11.08 2.67 -2.45
CA ARG A 44 -9.67 2.79 -2.88
C ARG A 44 -9.54 3.12 -4.37
N PHE A 45 -10.33 2.49 -5.24
CA PHE A 45 -10.31 2.83 -6.66
C PHE A 45 -10.76 4.27 -6.93
N THR A 46 -11.75 4.74 -6.18
CA THR A 46 -12.23 6.12 -6.28
C THR A 46 -11.16 7.11 -5.81
N GLU A 47 -10.54 6.85 -4.66
CA GLU A 47 -9.41 7.64 -4.14
C GLU A 47 -8.24 7.65 -5.13
N SER A 48 -7.89 6.51 -5.71
CA SER A 48 -6.81 6.40 -6.69
C SER A 48 -7.09 7.19 -7.97
N LYS A 49 -8.33 7.14 -8.47
CA LYS A 49 -8.75 7.96 -9.62
C LYS A 49 -8.62 9.46 -9.32
N VAL A 50 -9.11 9.89 -8.17
CA VAL A 50 -9.01 11.31 -7.75
C VAL A 50 -7.54 11.70 -7.57
N ALA A 51 -6.70 10.84 -6.98
CA ALA A 51 -5.27 11.09 -6.83
C ALA A 51 -4.57 11.23 -8.18
N GLU A 52 -4.88 10.37 -9.16
CA GLU A 52 -4.35 10.47 -10.52
C GLU A 52 -4.73 11.81 -11.16
N GLU A 53 -6.01 12.22 -11.06
CA GLU A 53 -6.48 13.53 -11.53
C GLU A 53 -5.74 14.69 -10.85
N LEU A 54 -5.55 14.63 -9.52
CA LEU A 54 -4.81 15.67 -8.78
C LEU A 54 -3.35 15.78 -9.21
N LEU A 55 -2.67 14.65 -9.42
CA LEU A 55 -1.26 14.62 -9.85
C LEU A 55 -1.04 15.17 -11.27
N THR A 56 -2.10 15.32 -12.08
CA THR A 56 -2.01 16.01 -13.38
C THR A 56 -2.06 17.53 -13.27
N LYS A 57 -2.48 18.08 -12.12
CA LYS A 57 -2.65 19.52 -11.98
C LYS A 57 -1.31 20.22 -11.69
N PRO A 58 -1.11 21.45 -12.22
CA PRO A 58 0.16 22.18 -12.07
C PRO A 58 0.59 22.36 -10.62
N GLU A 59 -0.35 22.58 -9.71
CA GLU A 59 -0.09 22.77 -8.28
C GLU A 59 0.52 21.55 -7.59
N PHE A 60 0.33 20.33 -8.13
CA PHE A 60 0.88 19.09 -7.59
C PHE A 60 2.14 18.61 -8.31
N THR A 61 2.69 19.42 -9.25
CA THR A 61 3.92 19.06 -9.99
C THR A 61 5.08 18.74 -9.05
N HIS A 62 5.22 19.50 -7.96
CA HIS A 62 6.24 19.27 -6.93
C HIS A 62 6.16 17.85 -6.36
N VAL A 63 4.97 17.29 -6.14
CA VAL A 63 4.82 15.91 -5.64
C VAL A 63 5.35 14.90 -6.66
N VAL A 64 5.05 15.11 -7.93
CA VAL A 64 5.54 14.26 -9.02
C VAL A 64 7.06 14.36 -9.15
N GLU A 65 7.62 15.56 -9.00
CA GLU A 65 9.06 15.80 -9.02
C GLU A 65 9.77 15.15 -7.84
N GLU A 66 9.24 15.27 -6.62
CA GLU A 66 9.76 14.59 -5.43
C GLU A 66 9.73 13.06 -5.58
N LEU A 67 8.64 12.51 -6.14
CA LEU A 67 8.58 11.08 -6.43
C LEU A 67 9.62 10.68 -7.50
N LYS A 68 9.86 11.49 -8.53
CA LYS A 68 10.90 11.21 -9.54
C LYS A 68 12.32 11.36 -8.97
N ALA A 69 12.52 12.29 -8.03
CA ALA A 69 13.79 12.43 -7.32
C ALA A 69 14.07 11.16 -6.50
N GLY A 70 13.06 10.68 -5.78
CA GLY A 70 13.07 9.40 -5.09
C GLY A 70 13.88 9.40 -3.80
N LEU A 71 14.10 8.21 -3.26
CA LEU A 71 14.95 7.97 -2.10
C LEU A 71 16.31 7.44 -2.56
N SER A 72 17.39 8.11 -2.17
CA SER A 72 18.75 7.64 -2.42
C SER A 72 19.53 7.49 -1.12
N CYS A 73 20.33 6.44 -1.01
CA CYS A 73 21.26 6.25 0.10
C CYS A 73 22.70 6.37 -0.41
N SER A 74 23.51 7.20 0.26
CA SER A 74 24.95 7.33 0.01
C SER A 74 25.70 7.36 1.34
N MET A 75 26.94 6.86 1.35
CA MET A 75 27.79 6.90 2.55
C MET A 75 28.47 8.25 2.74
N ASN A 76 28.73 8.97 1.63
CA ASN A 76 29.50 10.22 1.62
C ASN A 76 28.64 11.45 1.28
N GLY A 77 27.31 11.33 1.34
CA GLY A 77 26.36 12.44 1.09
C GLY A 77 26.26 12.90 -0.37
N GLY A 78 27.01 12.31 -1.30
CA GLY A 78 27.00 12.65 -2.72
C GLY A 78 26.07 11.77 -3.56
N THR A 79 25.38 12.38 -4.53
CA THR A 79 24.51 11.65 -5.49
C THR A 79 25.29 10.75 -6.46
N LYS A 80 26.55 11.06 -6.74
CA LYS A 80 27.43 10.24 -7.61
C LYS A 80 27.89 8.94 -6.94
N ASP A 81 27.88 8.91 -5.61
CA ASP A 81 28.30 7.76 -4.79
C ASP A 81 27.08 7.09 -4.12
N ALA A 82 25.89 7.25 -4.69
CA ALA A 82 24.71 6.57 -4.21
C ALA A 82 24.94 5.05 -4.28
N ILE A 83 24.71 4.38 -3.16
CA ILE A 83 24.73 2.93 -3.05
C ILE A 83 23.50 2.36 -3.76
N TYR A 84 22.34 2.95 -3.47
CA TYR A 84 21.11 2.63 -4.16
C TYR A 84 20.22 3.86 -4.28
N LYS A 85 19.32 3.83 -5.26
CA LYS A 85 18.30 4.83 -5.49
C LYS A 85 16.99 4.14 -5.86
N ILE A 86 15.90 4.51 -5.20
CA ILE A 86 14.54 4.09 -5.52
C ILE A 86 13.77 5.32 -5.97
N SER A 87 13.18 5.30 -7.16
CA SER A 87 12.47 6.46 -7.71
C SER A 87 11.25 6.05 -8.52
N SER A 88 10.32 6.98 -8.71
CA SER A 88 9.20 6.80 -9.62
C SER A 88 9.66 6.89 -11.07
N GLU A 89 9.38 5.86 -11.87
CA GLU A 89 9.62 5.84 -13.31
C GLU A 89 8.36 5.37 -14.04
N GLY A 90 7.79 6.26 -14.86
CA GLY A 90 6.53 6.01 -15.57
C GLY A 90 5.40 5.65 -14.60
N ARG A 91 4.84 4.43 -14.77
CA ARG A 91 3.76 3.92 -13.90
C ARG A 91 4.27 3.11 -12.70
N GLY A 92 5.57 2.86 -12.60
CA GLY A 92 6.19 2.00 -11.59
C GLY A 92 7.28 2.68 -10.78
N MET A 93 8.04 1.84 -10.07
CA MET A 93 9.23 2.24 -9.33
C MET A 93 10.46 1.61 -9.96
N LYS A 94 11.55 2.35 -9.98
CA LYS A 94 12.87 1.90 -10.42
C LYS A 94 13.80 1.84 -9.24
N LEU A 95 14.46 0.70 -9.04
CA LEU A 95 15.57 0.53 -8.12
C LEU A 95 16.87 0.48 -8.92
N GLU A 96 17.80 1.38 -8.61
CA GLU A 96 19.16 1.36 -9.12
C GLU A 96 20.09 1.01 -7.96
N VAL A 97 21.01 0.07 -8.19
CA VAL A 97 22.03 -0.32 -7.22
C VAL A 97 23.40 -0.14 -7.86
N ASN A 98 24.33 0.48 -7.13
CA ASN A 98 25.68 0.66 -7.59
C ASN A 98 26.40 -0.69 -7.63
N LYS A 99 26.62 -1.18 -8.85
CA LYS A 99 27.27 -2.47 -9.10
C LYS A 99 28.66 -2.55 -8.46
N LYS A 100 29.47 -1.48 -8.53
CA LYS A 100 30.81 -1.47 -7.93
C LYS A 100 30.75 -1.63 -6.42
N PHE A 101 29.75 -1.02 -5.77
CA PHE A 101 29.53 -1.20 -4.35
C PHE A 101 29.08 -2.64 -4.05
N ALA A 102 28.09 -3.15 -4.78
CA ALA A 102 27.60 -4.51 -4.61
C ALA A 102 28.70 -5.57 -4.76
N ASP A 103 29.56 -5.43 -5.78
CA ASP A 103 30.68 -6.32 -6.05
C ASP A 103 31.81 -6.19 -5.00
N SER A 104 31.87 -5.07 -4.26
CA SER A 104 32.85 -4.84 -3.19
C SER A 104 32.45 -5.42 -1.83
N LEU A 105 31.20 -5.88 -1.68
CA LEU A 105 30.70 -6.43 -0.42
C LEU A 105 31.25 -7.84 -0.18
N GLY A 106 31.78 -8.08 1.02
CA GLY A 106 32.05 -9.45 1.48
C GLY A 106 30.75 -10.22 1.77
N GLU A 107 30.80 -11.55 1.80
CA GLU A 107 29.62 -12.42 2.02
C GLU A 107 28.76 -12.01 3.22
N HIS A 108 29.39 -11.61 4.33
CA HIS A 108 28.70 -11.19 5.55
C HIS A 108 27.99 -9.83 5.41
N GLN A 109 28.45 -8.96 4.50
CA GLN A 109 27.90 -7.62 4.29
C GLN A 109 26.73 -7.63 3.30
N VAL A 110 26.63 -8.64 2.43
CA VAL A 110 25.54 -8.80 1.46
C VAL A 110 24.17 -8.86 2.17
N ARG A 111 24.05 -9.63 3.25
CA ARG A 111 22.78 -9.73 4.00
C ARG A 111 22.36 -8.41 4.64
N PHE A 112 23.30 -7.68 5.21
CA PHE A 112 23.04 -6.36 5.77
C PHE A 112 22.56 -5.40 4.67
N PHE A 113 23.25 -5.38 3.53
CA PHE A 113 22.89 -4.54 2.40
C PHE A 113 21.50 -4.87 1.83
N GLN A 114 21.17 -6.16 1.69
CA GLN A 114 19.82 -6.60 1.29
C GLN A 114 18.74 -6.08 2.25
N GLY A 115 18.98 -6.11 3.57
CA GLY A 115 18.05 -5.58 4.56
C GLY A 115 17.82 -4.07 4.41
N VAL A 116 18.88 -3.30 4.15
CA VAL A 116 18.77 -1.85 3.92
C VAL A 116 17.97 -1.55 2.64
N VAL A 117 18.25 -2.26 1.55
CA VAL A 117 17.52 -2.10 0.28
C VAL A 117 16.04 -2.48 0.47
N GLN A 118 15.75 -3.58 1.16
CA GLN A 118 14.40 -4.02 1.43
C GLN A 118 13.61 -2.99 2.26
N ALA A 119 14.20 -2.45 3.33
CA ALA A 119 13.58 -1.39 4.12
C ALA A 119 13.31 -0.13 3.27
N GLY A 120 14.24 0.22 2.37
CA GLY A 120 14.04 1.31 1.41
C GLY A 120 12.86 1.05 0.46
N ILE A 121 12.74 -0.16 -0.08
CA ILE A 121 11.63 -0.57 -0.97
C ILE A 121 10.30 -0.55 -0.22
N GLU A 122 10.25 -1.09 0.99
CA GLU A 122 9.03 -1.14 1.79
C GLU A 122 8.56 0.27 2.17
N GLY A 123 9.47 1.12 2.63
CA GLY A 123 9.15 2.50 3.02
C GLY A 123 8.74 3.36 1.82
N TYR A 124 9.59 3.43 0.78
CA TYR A 124 9.29 4.24 -0.40
C TYR A 124 8.11 3.67 -1.21
N GLY A 125 8.00 2.35 -1.31
CA GLY A 125 6.89 1.68 -1.99
C GLY A 125 5.55 1.92 -1.30
N SER A 126 5.52 1.90 0.02
CA SER A 126 4.31 2.26 0.78
C SER A 126 3.91 3.71 0.53
N LEU A 127 4.86 4.64 0.61
CA LEU A 127 4.63 6.06 0.31
C LEU A 127 4.10 6.25 -1.13
N TYR A 128 4.75 5.62 -2.11
CA TYR A 128 4.37 5.70 -3.51
C TYR A 128 2.93 5.26 -3.74
N MET A 129 2.54 4.11 -3.19
CA MET A 129 1.18 3.59 -3.33
C MET A 129 0.15 4.42 -2.55
N GLN A 130 0.52 5.01 -1.42
CA GLN A 130 -0.34 5.93 -0.65
C GLN A 130 -0.55 7.27 -1.38
N VAL A 131 0.47 7.79 -2.07
CA VAL A 131 0.32 8.98 -2.91
C VAL A 131 -0.61 8.69 -4.08
N LYS A 132 -0.51 7.50 -4.68
CA LYS A 132 -1.43 7.02 -5.73
C LYS A 132 -2.83 6.64 -5.25
N GLY A 133 -3.12 6.74 -3.95
CA GLY A 133 -4.43 6.35 -3.37
C GLY A 133 -4.72 4.85 -3.42
N LEU A 134 -3.71 4.01 -3.69
CA LEU A 134 -3.85 2.55 -3.76
C LEU A 134 -3.66 1.88 -2.40
N LEU A 135 -2.91 2.52 -1.50
CA LEU A 135 -2.81 2.14 -0.10
C LEU A 135 -3.48 3.18 0.77
N SER A 136 -4.18 2.69 1.80
CA SER A 136 -4.74 3.55 2.84
C SER A 136 -3.62 4.31 3.54
N ARG A 137 -3.81 5.62 3.69
CA ARG A 137 -2.98 6.42 4.57
C ARG A 137 -3.35 6.08 6.01
N PRO A 138 -2.39 5.95 6.94
CA PRO A 138 -2.73 5.96 8.35
C PRO A 138 -3.58 7.22 8.58
N SER A 139 -4.77 7.06 9.16
CA SER A 139 -5.61 8.22 9.48
C SER A 139 -4.83 9.05 10.49
N VAL A 140 -4.24 10.14 10.02
CA VAL A 140 -3.74 11.15 10.94
C VAL A 140 -4.99 11.70 11.61
N ASP A 141 -5.16 11.42 12.90
CA ASP A 141 -6.21 12.08 13.68
C ASP A 141 -6.04 13.59 13.44
N PRO A 142 -7.07 14.35 13.09
CA PRO A 142 -6.94 15.79 12.82
C PRO A 142 -6.16 16.53 13.92
N LYS A 143 -6.24 16.05 15.16
CA LYS A 143 -5.47 16.57 16.31
C LYS A 143 -3.96 16.33 16.20
N GLU A 144 -3.54 15.21 15.63
CA GLU A 144 -2.12 14.89 15.39
C GLU A 144 -1.53 15.70 14.23
N PHE A 145 -2.34 16.00 13.20
CA PHE A 145 -1.92 16.84 12.08
C PHE A 145 -1.71 18.31 12.50
N GLU A 146 -2.61 18.87 13.30
CA GLU A 146 -2.45 20.22 13.88
C GLU A 146 -1.25 20.31 14.82
N ALA A 147 -0.98 19.26 15.61
CA ALA A 147 0.20 19.19 16.46
C ALA A 147 1.51 19.11 15.67
N ALA A 148 1.54 18.35 14.57
CA ALA A 148 2.73 18.19 13.73
C ALA A 148 3.06 19.43 12.88
N THR A 149 2.04 20.19 12.47
CA THR A 149 2.20 21.38 11.62
C THR A 149 2.45 22.67 12.38
N GLY A 150 2.51 22.62 13.73
CA GLY A 150 2.97 23.69 14.59
C GLY A 150 2.42 25.05 14.20
N THR A 151 1.17 25.34 14.57
CA THR A 151 0.55 26.65 14.38
C THR A 151 1.50 27.74 14.89
N ILE A 152 2.17 28.43 13.98
CA ILE A 152 2.98 29.60 14.29
C ILE A 152 2.01 30.65 14.81
N LYS A 153 1.89 30.74 16.14
CA LYS A 153 1.17 31.84 16.79
C LYS A 153 1.89 33.13 16.41
N LYS A 154 1.36 33.86 15.43
CA LYS A 154 1.67 35.28 15.23
C LYS A 154 1.32 36.00 16.53
N LYS A 155 2.34 36.41 17.29
CA LYS A 155 2.17 37.40 18.34
C LYS A 155 1.86 38.74 17.66
N HIS A 156 0.69 39.28 17.95
CA HIS A 156 0.37 40.70 17.75
C HIS A 156 1.06 41.55 18.80
#